data_AF-A0AB74LYU3-F1
#
_entry.id   AF-A0AB74LYU3-F1
#
_cell.length_a   1.000
_cell.length_b   1.000
_cell.length_c   1.000
_cell.angle_alpha   90.00
_cell.angle_beta   90.00
_cell.angle_gamma   90.00
#
_symmetry.space_group_name_H-M   'P 1'
#
loop_
_entity.id
_entity.type
_entity.pdbx_description
1 polymer ?
#
loop_
_entity_poly.entity_id
_entity_poly.type
_entity_poly.pdbx_seq_one_letter_code
_entity_poly.pdbx_strand_id
1 'polypeptide(L)'
;MLDSISNGVQTIQAANQGLTSIQKLVDSAKSTANQALATQITTTGTAAAAFSAAAGSVNLEVNGTAVSTTLTASDTIDTTIAKLNTAVSAQGAGNAFSKDVTGTKIVVNGTADIEFSSPADQTALGFTSGAANAGPQYGTTSTAGQSSNLTVTGVKERAALAKQYNSLLTQIDQLAKDSSFNGTNLLSSSAASNKLHISFNEKDTSNLDVQGVDATSGGLSLTSITGNSGATADGKGNFLLDSTVTSTLTSLTNASSTLRSQASTFGSNLSVVQNRQDFTKNLQNVLDTGASKLTDADLNEEAANSQALSTRQSLGISALSLANQAQQGVLQLLR
;
A
#
# COMPACT_ATOMS: atom_id res chain seq x y z
N MET A 1 16.49 -29.46 -1.79
CA MET A 1 15.16 -29.76 -2.37
C MET A 1 14.04 -29.44 -1.39
N LEU A 2 13.89 -30.20 -0.29
CA LEU A 2 12.83 -29.88 0.68
C LEU A 2 13.03 -28.51 1.34
N ASP A 3 14.29 -28.14 1.58
CA ASP A 3 14.65 -26.82 2.11
C ASP A 3 14.30 -25.66 1.15
N SER A 4 14.56 -25.81 -0.16
CA SER A 4 14.18 -24.78 -1.15
C SER A 4 12.66 -24.62 -1.25
N ILE A 5 11.91 -25.73 -1.19
CA ILE A 5 10.44 -25.69 -1.15
C ILE A 5 9.96 -25.04 0.16
N SER A 6 10.58 -25.38 1.30
CA SER A 6 10.25 -24.79 2.61
C SER A 6 10.52 -23.29 2.66
N ASN A 7 11.68 -22.85 2.17
CA ASN A 7 11.99 -21.43 2.01
C ASN A 7 11.01 -20.75 1.05
N GLY A 8 10.58 -21.43 0.00
CA GLY A 8 9.53 -20.97 -0.90
C GLY A 8 8.21 -20.72 -0.19
N VAL A 9 7.75 -21.68 0.62
CA VAL A 9 6.55 -21.55 1.46
C VAL A 9 6.64 -20.33 2.38
N GLN A 10 7.76 -20.17 3.11
CA GLN A 10 7.93 -19.05 4.05
C GLN A 10 8.00 -17.69 3.36
N THR A 11 8.64 -17.62 2.19
CA THR A 11 8.73 -16.38 1.41
C THR A 11 7.37 -15.94 0.87
N ILE A 12 6.58 -16.88 0.35
CA ILE A 12 5.22 -16.59 -0.11
C ILE A 12 4.31 -16.19 1.07
N GLN A 13 4.44 -16.84 2.23
CA GLN A 13 3.71 -16.46 3.43
C GLN A 13 4.06 -15.05 3.92
N ALA A 14 5.35 -14.71 3.96
CA ALA A 14 5.80 -13.37 4.33
C ALA A 14 5.20 -12.30 3.39
N ALA A 15 5.20 -12.56 2.09
CA ALA A 15 4.57 -11.69 1.10
C ALA A 15 3.05 -11.57 1.31
N ASN A 16 2.35 -12.67 1.58
CA ASN A 16 0.90 -12.64 1.81
C ASN A 16 0.54 -11.87 3.11
N GLN A 17 1.34 -12.02 4.16
CA GLN A 17 1.18 -11.25 5.39
C GLN A 17 1.47 -9.76 5.18
N GLY A 18 2.48 -9.44 4.39
CA GLY A 18 2.78 -8.08 3.94
C GLY A 18 1.60 -7.46 3.19
N LEU A 19 1.06 -8.13 2.18
CA LEU A 19 -0.13 -7.67 1.43
C LEU A 19 -1.33 -7.43 2.34
N THR A 20 -1.59 -8.33 3.29
CA THR A 20 -2.68 -8.18 4.26
C THR A 20 -2.50 -6.93 5.12
N SER A 21 -1.28 -6.65 5.57
CA SER A 21 -0.98 -5.47 6.38
C SER A 21 -1.02 -4.18 5.54
N ILE A 22 -0.55 -4.21 4.29
CA ILE A 22 -0.66 -3.08 3.34
C ILE A 22 -2.14 -2.77 3.05
N GLN A 23 -2.98 -3.79 2.86
CA GLN A 23 -4.41 -3.62 2.67
C GLN A 23 -5.07 -2.87 3.84
N LYS A 24 -4.68 -3.15 5.09
CA LYS A 24 -5.17 -2.39 6.26
C LYS A 24 -4.73 -0.92 6.25
N LEU A 25 -3.53 -0.63 5.78
CA LEU A 25 -3.05 0.75 5.63
C LEU A 25 -3.80 1.47 4.51
N VAL A 26 -4.10 0.81 3.40
CA VAL A 26 -4.93 1.34 2.31
C VAL A 26 -6.36 1.63 2.81
N ASP A 27 -6.96 0.73 3.60
CA ASP A 27 -8.28 0.95 4.20
C ASP A 27 -8.26 2.13 5.19
N SER A 28 -7.17 2.28 5.95
CA SER A 28 -6.97 3.43 6.84
C SER A 28 -6.85 4.73 6.04
N ALA A 29 -6.09 4.72 4.94
CA ALA A 29 -5.95 5.87 4.04
C ALA A 29 -7.29 6.24 3.39
N LYS A 30 -8.13 5.24 3.06
CA LYS A 30 -9.50 5.44 2.57
C LYS A 30 -10.40 6.07 3.63
N SER A 31 -10.27 5.66 4.89
CA SER A 31 -10.97 6.31 6.01
C SER A 31 -10.58 7.79 6.14
N THR A 32 -9.27 8.08 6.13
CA THR A 32 -8.75 9.46 6.18
C THR A 32 -9.26 10.32 5.02
N ALA A 33 -9.26 9.79 3.79
CA ALA A 33 -9.80 10.51 2.63
C ALA A 33 -11.32 10.74 2.72
N ASN A 34 -12.10 9.77 3.22
CA ASN A 34 -13.53 9.99 3.47
C ASN A 34 -13.77 11.07 4.54
N GLN A 35 -12.96 11.10 5.59
CA GLN A 35 -13.03 12.15 6.61
C GLN A 35 -12.72 13.53 6.03
N ALA A 36 -11.77 13.61 5.09
CA ALA A 36 -11.46 14.85 4.39
C ALA A 36 -12.67 15.31 3.55
N LEU A 37 -13.30 14.40 2.81
CA LEU A 37 -14.50 14.71 2.03
C LEU A 37 -15.68 15.18 2.90
N ALA A 38 -15.87 14.53 4.06
CA ALA A 38 -16.94 14.88 4.99
C ALA A 38 -16.72 16.23 5.71
N THR A 39 -15.46 16.66 5.84
CA THR A 39 -15.10 17.95 6.41
C THR A 39 -15.44 19.03 5.39
N GLN A 40 -16.52 19.80 5.59
CA GLN A 40 -16.88 20.86 4.65
C GLN A 40 -15.98 22.06 4.81
N ILE A 41 -15.66 22.69 3.68
CA ILE A 41 -15.00 23.99 3.66
C ILE A 41 -16.07 25.06 3.55
N THR A 42 -15.98 26.06 4.40
CA THR A 42 -16.91 27.20 4.36
C THR A 42 -16.20 28.50 4.62
N THR A 43 -16.69 29.56 3.97
CA THR A 43 -16.31 30.95 4.25
C THR A 43 -17.57 31.71 4.64
N THR A 44 -17.58 32.27 5.84
CA THR A 44 -18.73 33.01 6.36
C THR A 44 -18.33 34.35 6.95
N GLY A 45 -19.19 35.35 6.83
CA GLY A 45 -19.00 36.64 7.49
C GLY A 45 -19.79 37.78 6.86
N THR A 46 -19.81 38.92 7.55
CA THR A 46 -20.54 40.11 7.10
C THR A 46 -19.58 41.29 7.10
N ALA A 47 -19.63 42.11 6.04
CA ALA A 47 -18.87 43.34 5.93
C ALA A 47 -19.09 44.22 7.18
N ALA A 48 -18.05 44.95 7.59
CA ALA A 48 -18.14 45.84 8.74
C ALA A 48 -18.96 47.10 8.42
N ALA A 49 -18.75 47.67 7.22
CA ALA A 49 -19.39 48.88 6.74
C ALA A 49 -20.50 48.60 5.71
N ALA A 50 -21.41 49.56 5.53
CA ALA A 50 -22.35 49.55 4.42
C ALA A 50 -21.60 49.64 3.09
N PHE A 51 -22.11 48.94 2.06
CA PHE A 51 -21.56 48.97 0.72
C PHE A 51 -21.58 50.40 0.18
N SER A 52 -20.46 50.82 -0.39
CA SER A 52 -20.32 52.08 -1.10
C SER A 52 -19.69 51.79 -2.45
N ALA A 53 -20.30 52.30 -3.53
CA ALA A 53 -19.84 52.03 -4.87
C ALA A 53 -18.42 52.60 -5.09
N ALA A 54 -17.50 51.74 -5.52
CA ALA A 54 -16.15 52.10 -5.88
C ALA A 54 -15.79 51.47 -7.24
N ALA A 55 -15.19 52.25 -8.14
CA ALA A 55 -14.69 51.73 -9.40
C ALA A 55 -13.34 51.04 -9.19
N GLY A 56 -13.15 49.86 -9.76
CA GLY A 56 -11.90 49.11 -9.64
C GLY A 56 -12.06 47.61 -9.86
N SER A 57 -10.95 46.89 -9.85
CA SER A 57 -10.96 45.43 -9.79
C SER A 57 -11.11 44.99 -8.34
N VAL A 58 -11.92 43.96 -8.11
CA VAL A 58 -11.93 43.17 -6.89
C VAL A 58 -11.37 41.81 -7.24
N ASN A 59 -10.23 41.49 -6.65
CA ASN A 59 -9.55 40.21 -6.83
C ASN A 59 -9.78 39.31 -5.61
N LEU A 60 -10.16 38.08 -5.89
CA LEU A 60 -10.42 37.04 -4.90
C LEU A 60 -9.59 35.80 -5.22
N GLU A 61 -9.36 34.97 -4.22
CA GLU A 61 -8.95 33.58 -4.41
C GLU A 61 -10.15 32.70 -4.05
N VAL A 62 -10.45 31.71 -4.88
CA VAL A 62 -11.47 30.69 -4.57
C VAL A 62 -10.83 29.33 -4.66
N ASN A 63 -10.76 28.63 -3.52
CA ASN A 63 -9.99 27.39 -3.40
C ASN A 63 -8.56 27.58 -3.95
N GLY A 64 -7.91 28.69 -3.60
CA GLY A 64 -6.57 29.06 -4.07
C GLY A 64 -6.44 29.35 -5.57
N THR A 65 -7.55 29.53 -6.30
CA THR A 65 -7.54 29.99 -7.70
C THR A 65 -7.97 31.45 -7.78
N ALA A 66 -7.14 32.28 -8.39
CA ALA A 66 -7.42 33.69 -8.57
C ALA A 66 -8.62 33.91 -9.50
N VAL A 67 -9.57 34.72 -9.03
CA VAL A 67 -10.71 35.22 -9.81
C VAL A 67 -10.81 36.73 -9.61
N SER A 68 -11.35 37.43 -10.60
CA SER A 68 -11.48 38.89 -10.53
C SER A 68 -12.82 39.34 -11.09
N THR A 69 -13.33 40.45 -10.56
CA THR A 69 -14.46 41.16 -11.15
C THR A 69 -14.22 42.66 -11.15
N THR A 70 -14.79 43.38 -12.11
CA THR A 70 -14.64 44.83 -12.23
C THR A 70 -15.91 45.54 -11.80
N LEU A 71 -15.78 46.43 -10.82
CA LEU A 71 -16.84 47.30 -10.32
C LEU A 71 -16.79 48.67 -11.00
N THR A 72 -17.96 49.28 -11.14
CA THR A 72 -18.12 50.66 -11.60
C THR A 72 -18.68 51.53 -10.48
N ALA A 73 -18.43 52.84 -10.53
CA ALA A 73 -18.96 53.79 -9.53
C ALA A 73 -20.51 53.87 -9.53
N SER A 74 -21.19 53.30 -10.54
CA SER A 74 -22.65 53.23 -10.63
C SER A 74 -23.22 51.87 -10.23
N ASP A 75 -22.38 50.89 -9.91
CA ASP A 75 -22.86 49.57 -9.50
C ASP A 75 -23.59 49.68 -8.15
N THR A 76 -24.79 49.10 -8.10
CA THR A 76 -25.51 48.92 -6.84
C THR A 76 -24.93 47.75 -6.06
N ILE A 77 -25.32 47.60 -4.79
CA ILE A 77 -24.97 46.41 -4.00
C ILE A 77 -25.45 45.12 -4.69
N ASP A 78 -26.63 45.13 -5.32
CA ASP A 78 -27.19 43.98 -6.02
C ASP A 78 -26.39 43.64 -7.28
N THR A 79 -25.99 44.65 -8.06
CA THR A 79 -25.11 44.47 -9.23
C THR A 79 -23.75 43.93 -8.82
N THR A 80 -23.19 44.43 -7.72
CA THR A 80 -21.91 43.98 -7.17
C THR A 80 -21.97 42.53 -6.70
N ILE A 81 -23.01 42.16 -5.94
CA ILE A 81 -23.23 40.78 -5.51
C ILE A 81 -23.38 39.83 -6.70
N ALA A 82 -24.14 40.23 -7.72
CA ALA A 82 -24.30 39.41 -8.93
C ALA A 82 -22.95 39.16 -9.62
N LYS A 83 -22.14 40.21 -9.80
CA LYS A 83 -20.79 40.13 -10.38
C LYS A 83 -19.84 39.24 -9.56
N LEU A 84 -19.85 39.36 -8.23
CA LEU A 84 -19.05 38.53 -7.33
C LEU A 84 -19.47 37.06 -7.40
N ASN A 85 -20.78 36.79 -7.34
CA ASN A 85 -21.32 35.43 -7.45
C ASN A 85 -20.98 34.78 -8.79
N THR A 86 -21.05 35.52 -9.91
CA THR A 86 -20.61 35.01 -11.22
C THR A 86 -19.12 34.65 -11.21
N ALA A 87 -18.26 35.49 -10.63
CA ALA A 87 -16.82 35.23 -10.57
C ALA A 87 -16.48 33.99 -9.74
N VAL A 88 -17.09 33.82 -8.56
CA VAL A 88 -16.78 32.69 -7.67
C VAL A 88 -17.50 31.39 -8.02
N SER A 89 -18.67 31.46 -8.68
CA SER A 89 -19.40 30.28 -9.14
C SER A 89 -18.61 29.46 -10.16
N ALA A 90 -17.79 30.11 -10.98
CA ALA A 90 -16.91 29.43 -11.94
C ALA A 90 -15.93 28.45 -11.24
N GLN A 91 -15.59 28.73 -9.97
CA GLN A 91 -14.68 27.93 -9.16
C GLN A 91 -15.40 27.05 -8.12
N GLY A 92 -16.72 26.86 -8.27
CA GLY A 92 -17.50 25.94 -7.45
C GLY A 92 -18.02 26.51 -6.12
N ALA A 93 -17.84 27.81 -5.85
CA ALA A 93 -18.34 28.45 -4.62
C ALA A 93 -19.85 28.77 -4.64
N GLY A 94 -20.50 28.64 -5.80
CA GLY A 94 -21.91 28.97 -5.99
C GLY A 94 -22.25 30.42 -5.64
N ASN A 95 -23.48 30.64 -5.14
CA ASN A 95 -23.94 31.97 -4.72
C ASN A 95 -23.46 32.32 -3.30
N ALA A 96 -22.16 32.55 -3.17
CA ALA A 96 -21.53 32.83 -1.88
C ALA A 96 -21.83 34.23 -1.32
N PHE A 97 -22.20 35.21 -2.14
CA PHE A 97 -22.43 36.60 -1.74
C PHE A 97 -23.92 36.93 -1.68
N SER A 98 -24.31 37.65 -0.62
CA SER A 98 -25.68 38.09 -0.37
C SER A 98 -25.70 39.41 0.40
N LYS A 99 -26.90 39.92 0.72
CA LYS A 99 -27.07 41.11 1.56
C LYS A 99 -27.35 40.71 3.00
N ASP A 100 -26.95 41.57 3.93
CA ASP A 100 -27.41 41.46 5.31
C ASP A 100 -28.91 41.80 5.43
N VAL A 101 -29.47 41.59 6.62
CA VAL A 101 -30.89 41.83 6.91
C VAL A 101 -31.31 43.29 6.67
N THR A 102 -30.38 44.25 6.80
CA THR A 102 -30.66 45.67 6.54
C THR A 102 -30.59 46.02 5.05
N GLY A 103 -30.07 45.12 4.21
CA GLY A 103 -29.89 45.34 2.78
C GLY A 103 -28.74 46.26 2.42
N THR A 104 -27.88 46.62 3.38
CA THR A 104 -26.83 47.64 3.19
C THR A 104 -25.42 47.05 3.18
N LYS A 105 -25.22 45.84 3.70
CA LYS A 105 -23.89 45.20 3.82
C LYS A 105 -23.82 43.93 3.00
N ILE A 106 -22.62 43.61 2.53
CA ILE A 106 -22.34 42.34 1.85
C ILE A 106 -22.09 41.25 2.90
N VAL A 107 -22.72 40.10 2.69
CA VAL A 107 -22.55 38.88 3.48
C VAL A 107 -21.91 37.81 2.59
N VAL A 108 -20.92 37.11 3.11
CA VAL A 108 -20.34 35.90 2.52
C VAL A 108 -20.87 34.69 3.27
N ASN A 109 -21.37 33.72 2.52
CA ASN A 109 -21.75 32.39 2.97
C ASN A 109 -21.48 31.41 1.83
N GLY A 110 -20.20 31.07 1.65
CA GLY A 110 -19.73 30.17 0.60
C GLY A 110 -19.46 28.77 1.12
N THR A 111 -19.71 27.76 0.29
CA THR A 111 -19.30 26.35 0.49
C THR A 111 -17.91 26.07 -0.07
N ALA A 112 -17.09 27.11 -0.11
CA ALA A 112 -15.74 27.10 -0.60
C ALA A 112 -14.93 28.06 0.26
N ASP A 113 -13.64 27.89 0.13
CA ASP A 113 -12.63 28.80 0.58
C ASP A 113 -12.63 30.04 -0.32
N ILE A 114 -12.87 31.22 0.26
CA ILE A 114 -12.95 32.49 -0.46
C ILE A 114 -12.14 33.54 0.31
N GLU A 115 -11.07 34.03 -0.31
CA GLU A 115 -10.19 35.04 0.24
C GLU A 115 -10.13 36.26 -0.67
N PHE A 116 -9.72 37.38 -0.09
CA PHE A 116 -9.42 38.58 -0.85
C PHE A 116 -7.94 38.61 -1.19
N SER A 117 -7.58 38.88 -2.45
CA SER A 117 -6.16 38.90 -2.84
C SER A 117 -5.37 40.03 -2.18
N SER A 118 -6.02 41.14 -1.78
CA SER A 118 -5.37 42.25 -1.08
C SER A 118 -6.26 42.92 -0.02
N PRO A 119 -5.68 43.72 0.91
CA PRO A 119 -6.44 44.58 1.80
C PRO A 119 -7.35 45.60 1.06
N ALA A 120 -6.94 46.06 -0.12
CA ALA A 120 -7.72 47.01 -0.92
C ALA A 120 -9.04 46.36 -1.39
N ASP A 121 -8.97 45.11 -1.86
CA ASP A 121 -10.15 44.33 -2.29
C ASP A 121 -11.16 44.16 -1.14
N GLN A 122 -10.69 43.99 0.10
CA GLN A 122 -11.53 43.88 1.29
C GLN A 122 -12.28 45.18 1.56
N THR A 123 -11.54 46.30 1.63
CA THR A 123 -12.12 47.60 1.91
C THR A 123 -13.04 48.08 0.80
N ALA A 124 -12.80 47.69 -0.46
CA ALA A 124 -13.68 47.98 -1.59
C ALA A 124 -15.08 47.38 -1.42
N LEU A 125 -15.22 46.30 -0.66
CA LEU A 125 -16.50 45.66 -0.34
C LEU A 125 -17.01 45.96 1.08
N GLY A 126 -16.38 46.89 1.81
CA GLY A 126 -16.78 47.29 3.16
C GLY A 126 -16.31 46.34 4.28
N PHE A 127 -15.41 45.40 3.99
CA PHE A 127 -14.78 44.54 4.99
C PHE A 127 -13.60 45.26 5.66
N THR A 128 -13.37 44.98 6.93
CA THR A 128 -12.18 45.44 7.66
C THR A 128 -10.95 44.80 7.03
N SER A 129 -9.95 45.61 6.67
CA SER A 129 -8.68 45.13 6.15
C SER A 129 -7.97 44.23 7.17
N GLY A 130 -7.71 42.98 6.80
CA GLY A 130 -6.83 42.09 7.53
C GLY A 130 -5.37 42.23 7.15
N ALA A 131 -4.51 41.54 7.88
CA ALA A 131 -3.11 41.40 7.52
C ALA A 131 -2.97 40.68 6.17
N ALA A 132 -2.02 41.13 5.35
CA ALA A 132 -1.65 40.41 4.14
C ALA A 132 -1.17 38.99 4.50
N ASN A 133 -1.45 38.02 3.63
CA ASN A 133 -0.99 36.62 3.78
C ASN A 133 -1.53 35.92 5.05
N ALA A 134 -2.61 36.43 5.66
CA ALA A 134 -3.21 35.88 6.88
C ALA A 134 -4.35 34.87 6.62
N GLY A 135 -4.72 34.62 5.37
CA GLY A 135 -5.66 33.57 5.01
C GLY A 135 -5.12 32.16 5.26
N PRO A 136 -5.98 31.13 5.24
CA PRO A 136 -5.53 29.74 5.25
C PRO A 136 -4.48 29.50 4.16
N GLN A 137 -3.55 28.57 4.43
CA GLN A 137 -2.46 28.23 3.52
C GLN A 137 -2.79 26.95 2.75
N TYR A 138 -3.00 27.07 1.45
CA TYR A 138 -3.31 25.95 0.54
C TYR A 138 -2.05 25.31 -0.07
N GLY A 139 -0.91 25.99 0.06
CA GLY A 139 0.39 25.62 -0.48
C GLY A 139 1.54 26.18 0.37
N THR A 140 2.71 26.36 -0.24
CA THR A 140 3.92 26.88 0.44
C THR A 140 3.90 28.39 0.68
N THR A 141 3.01 29.11 0.00
CA THR A 141 2.77 30.55 0.17
C THR A 141 1.28 30.84 0.17
N SER A 142 0.82 31.76 1.02
CA SER A 142 -0.49 32.41 0.87
C SER A 142 -0.26 33.78 0.26
N THR A 143 -0.91 34.11 -0.85
CA THR A 143 -0.88 35.44 -1.47
C THR A 143 -2.06 36.32 -1.03
N ALA A 144 -3.06 35.73 -0.35
CA ALA A 144 -4.32 36.38 0.00
C ALA A 144 -4.33 36.96 1.42
N GLY A 145 -5.03 38.08 1.59
CA GLY A 145 -5.37 38.62 2.92
C GLY A 145 -6.69 38.04 3.44
N GLN A 146 -6.83 37.92 4.75
CA GLN A 146 -8.10 37.52 5.37
C GLN A 146 -8.67 38.66 6.20
N SER A 147 -9.82 39.19 5.79
CA SER A 147 -10.55 40.14 6.63
C SER A 147 -10.89 39.52 7.97
N SER A 148 -10.75 40.29 9.06
CA SER A 148 -11.19 39.87 10.40
C SER A 148 -12.70 39.64 10.49
N ASN A 149 -13.47 40.06 9.48
CA ASN A 149 -14.90 39.81 9.39
C ASN A 149 -15.24 38.44 8.78
N LEU A 150 -14.28 37.77 8.15
CA LEU A 150 -14.49 36.46 7.53
C LEU A 150 -13.90 35.35 8.41
N THR A 151 -14.62 34.24 8.48
CA THR A 151 -14.17 32.99 9.08
C THR A 151 -14.15 31.91 8.01
N VAL A 152 -12.97 31.33 7.79
CA VAL A 152 -12.78 30.16 6.94
C VAL A 152 -12.59 28.93 7.82
N THR A 153 -13.31 27.85 7.51
CA THR A 153 -13.24 26.58 8.25
C THR A 153 -13.00 25.40 7.33
N GLY A 154 -12.51 24.28 7.87
CA GLY A 154 -12.33 23.01 7.15
C GLY A 154 -11.01 22.88 6.40
N VAL A 155 -10.43 23.99 5.91
CA VAL A 155 -9.16 23.96 5.16
C VAL A 155 -8.02 23.35 5.98
N LYS A 156 -7.84 23.80 7.23
CA LYS A 156 -6.74 23.35 8.09
C LYS A 156 -6.91 21.88 8.46
N GLU A 157 -8.15 21.47 8.73
CA GLU A 157 -8.53 20.11 9.04
C GLU A 157 -8.26 19.17 7.85
N ARG A 158 -8.68 19.55 6.63
CA ARG A 158 -8.38 18.81 5.41
C ARG A 158 -6.88 18.73 5.12
N ALA A 159 -6.13 19.81 5.36
CA ALA A 159 -4.68 19.81 5.24
C ALA A 159 -4.00 18.84 6.23
N ALA A 160 -4.51 18.74 7.46
CA ALA A 160 -4.03 17.77 8.43
C ALA A 160 -4.32 16.33 7.99
N LEU A 161 -5.50 16.08 7.44
CA LEU A 161 -5.89 14.77 6.89
C LEU A 161 -5.04 14.39 5.67
N ALA A 162 -4.70 15.35 4.80
CA ALA A 162 -3.77 15.13 3.69
C ALA A 162 -2.38 14.69 4.19
N LYS A 163 -1.87 15.31 5.27
CA LYS A 163 -0.60 14.90 5.91
C LYS A 163 -0.70 13.48 6.48
N GLN A 164 -1.80 13.15 7.15
CA GLN A 164 -2.03 11.79 7.67
C GLN A 164 -2.07 10.76 6.53
N TYR A 165 -2.76 11.07 5.43
CA TYR A 165 -2.78 10.23 4.23
C TYR A 165 -1.37 9.99 3.68
N ASN A 166 -0.55 11.02 3.54
CA ASN A 166 0.84 10.87 3.08
C ASN A 166 1.71 10.04 4.02
N SER A 167 1.51 10.15 5.33
CA SER A 167 2.16 9.30 6.32
C SER A 167 1.78 7.83 6.14
N LEU A 168 0.51 7.54 5.85
CA LEU A 168 0.05 6.19 5.54
C LEU A 168 0.67 5.65 4.24
N LEU A 169 0.83 6.47 3.20
CA LEU A 169 1.56 6.07 1.99
C LEU A 169 3.02 5.72 2.30
N THR A 170 3.67 6.49 3.17
CA THR A 170 5.04 6.19 3.61
C THR A 170 5.10 4.85 4.34
N GLN A 171 4.14 4.55 5.21
CA GLN A 171 4.06 3.27 5.90
C GLN A 171 3.78 2.11 4.93
N ILE A 172 2.96 2.32 3.90
CA ILE A 172 2.73 1.33 2.83
C ILE A 172 4.06 0.99 2.13
N ASP A 173 4.83 2.01 1.75
CA ASP A 173 6.13 1.82 1.09
C ASP A 173 7.13 1.08 1.98
N GLN A 174 7.21 1.46 3.25
CA GLN A 174 8.10 0.82 4.22
C GLN A 174 7.72 -0.65 4.41
N LEU A 175 6.44 -0.93 4.64
CA LEU A 175 5.95 -2.29 4.84
C LEU A 175 6.17 -3.17 3.59
N ALA A 176 5.94 -2.64 2.39
CA ALA A 176 6.22 -3.35 1.15
C ALA A 176 7.71 -3.73 1.02
N LYS A 177 8.62 -2.85 1.45
CA LYS A 177 10.08 -3.10 1.43
C LYS A 177 10.54 -4.04 2.55
N ASP A 178 9.90 -3.98 3.71
CA ASP A 178 10.27 -4.79 4.88
C ASP A 178 9.73 -6.23 4.80
N SER A 179 8.72 -6.49 3.94
CA SER A 179 8.08 -7.80 3.75
C SER A 179 8.96 -8.80 3.00
N SER A 180 10.10 -9.14 3.60
CA SER A 180 11.09 -10.07 3.05
C SER A 180 11.27 -11.31 3.93
N PHE A 181 11.65 -12.42 3.31
CA PHE A 181 12.11 -13.61 4.01
C PHE A 181 13.45 -14.05 3.43
N ASN A 182 14.44 -14.28 4.30
CA ASN A 182 15.80 -14.68 3.92
C ASN A 182 16.39 -13.81 2.77
N GLY A 183 16.14 -12.50 2.82
CA GLY A 183 16.60 -11.54 1.82
C GLY A 183 15.78 -11.45 0.52
N THR A 184 14.75 -12.28 0.33
CA THR A 184 13.86 -12.21 -0.84
C THR A 184 12.61 -11.38 -0.53
N ASN A 185 12.34 -10.36 -1.35
CA ASN A 185 11.15 -9.51 -1.23
C ASN A 185 10.30 -9.59 -2.51
N LEU A 186 9.04 -10.01 -2.38
CA LEU A 186 8.12 -10.17 -3.51
C LEU A 186 7.11 -9.03 -3.65
N LEU A 187 7.21 -7.96 -2.87
CA LEU A 187 6.20 -6.89 -2.78
C LEU A 187 6.71 -5.49 -3.17
N SER A 188 8.01 -5.31 -3.40
CA SER A 188 8.60 -4.00 -3.67
C SER A 188 8.88 -3.72 -5.15
N SER A 189 8.66 -4.71 -6.03
CA SER A 189 8.95 -4.57 -7.45
C SER A 189 8.22 -5.62 -8.28
N SER A 190 7.63 -5.19 -9.39
CA SER A 190 7.03 -6.03 -10.43
C SER A 190 7.98 -6.31 -11.60
N ALA A 191 9.27 -6.00 -11.45
CA ALA A 191 10.26 -6.29 -12.49
C ALA A 191 10.28 -7.80 -12.80
N ALA A 192 10.45 -8.14 -14.09
CA ALA A 192 10.49 -9.54 -14.52
C ALA A 192 11.64 -10.36 -13.91
N SER A 193 12.66 -9.69 -13.35
CA SER A 193 13.75 -10.30 -12.60
C SER A 193 13.43 -10.54 -11.13
N ASN A 194 12.42 -9.87 -10.56
CA ASN A 194 12.01 -10.05 -9.16
C ASN A 194 11.08 -11.25 -9.04
N LYS A 195 11.66 -12.45 -9.02
CA LYS A 195 10.92 -13.72 -8.95
C LYS A 195 11.51 -14.61 -7.88
N LEU A 196 10.65 -15.38 -7.24
CA LEU A 196 11.05 -16.52 -6.41
C LEU A 196 10.90 -17.78 -7.25
N HIS A 197 12.03 -18.38 -7.61
CA HIS A 197 12.08 -19.65 -8.29
C HIS A 197 12.09 -20.80 -7.29
N ILE A 198 11.19 -21.77 -7.47
CA ILE A 198 11.06 -22.94 -6.60
C ILE A 198 11.14 -24.20 -7.46
N SER A 199 12.25 -24.92 -7.34
CA SER A 199 12.43 -26.20 -8.00
C SER A 199 11.77 -27.34 -7.23
N PHE A 200 10.97 -28.15 -7.90
CA PHE A 200 10.26 -29.31 -7.34
C PHE A 200 10.91 -30.66 -7.67
N ASN A 201 11.98 -30.68 -8.47
CA ASN A 201 12.81 -31.87 -8.70
C ASN A 201 14.29 -31.52 -8.90
N GLU A 202 15.16 -32.52 -8.82
CA GLU A 202 16.63 -32.32 -8.76
C GLU A 202 17.20 -31.75 -10.06
N LYS A 203 16.50 -31.95 -11.17
CA LYS A 203 16.90 -31.51 -12.51
C LYS A 203 16.25 -30.19 -12.94
N ASP A 204 15.44 -29.59 -12.06
CA ASP A 204 14.70 -28.37 -12.31
C ASP A 204 13.76 -28.37 -13.54
N THR A 205 13.31 -29.56 -13.95
CA THR A 205 12.33 -29.70 -15.04
C THR A 205 10.88 -29.53 -14.57
N SER A 206 10.66 -29.54 -13.25
CA SER A 206 9.38 -29.20 -12.62
C SER A 206 9.64 -28.12 -11.59
N ASN A 207 9.08 -26.93 -11.81
CA ASN A 207 9.30 -25.76 -10.95
C ASN A 207 8.08 -24.83 -10.94
N LEU A 208 8.14 -23.83 -10.07
CA LEU A 208 7.23 -22.71 -10.03
C LEU A 208 8.03 -21.41 -9.87
N ASP A 209 7.80 -20.47 -10.79
CA ASP A 209 8.24 -19.09 -10.64
C ASP A 209 7.11 -18.24 -10.07
N VAL A 210 7.30 -17.74 -8.85
CA VAL A 210 6.39 -16.77 -8.24
C VAL A 210 6.88 -15.37 -8.58
N GLN A 211 6.12 -14.67 -9.42
CA GLN A 211 6.39 -13.29 -9.81
C GLN A 211 6.12 -12.34 -8.65
N GLY A 212 7.11 -11.51 -8.31
CA GLY A 212 6.95 -10.39 -7.40
C GLY A 212 6.05 -9.31 -7.98
N VAL A 213 5.41 -8.56 -7.11
CA VAL A 213 4.54 -7.43 -7.43
C VAL A 213 5.10 -6.16 -6.80
N ASP A 214 4.66 -5.01 -7.31
CA ASP A 214 4.93 -3.73 -6.66
C ASP A 214 3.69 -3.29 -5.88
N ALA A 215 3.70 -3.51 -4.58
CA ALA A 215 2.67 -3.11 -3.63
C ALA A 215 3.03 -1.81 -2.88
N THR A 216 4.06 -1.09 -3.32
CA THR A 216 4.34 0.27 -2.83
C THR A 216 3.25 1.23 -3.29
N SER A 217 3.18 2.42 -2.69
CA SER A 217 2.30 3.50 -3.12
C SER A 217 2.46 3.81 -4.62
N GLY A 218 3.70 3.81 -5.13
CA GLY A 218 4.00 3.96 -6.55
C GLY A 218 3.41 2.83 -7.41
N GLY A 219 3.65 1.57 -7.04
CA GLY A 219 3.10 0.40 -7.73
C GLY A 219 1.57 0.33 -7.72
N LEU A 220 0.95 0.85 -6.66
CA LEU A 220 -0.50 0.96 -6.49
C LEU A 220 -1.10 2.23 -7.11
N SER A 221 -0.29 3.09 -7.75
CA SER A 221 -0.72 4.37 -8.32
C SER A 221 -1.34 5.33 -7.29
N LEU A 222 -0.86 5.29 -6.05
CA LEU A 222 -1.25 6.19 -4.98
C LEU A 222 -0.25 7.35 -4.91
N THR A 223 -0.72 8.55 -5.24
CA THR A 223 0.11 9.76 -5.26
C THR A 223 -0.04 10.57 -3.99
N SER A 224 1.07 11.04 -3.42
CA SER A 224 1.04 11.95 -2.28
C SER A 224 0.32 13.26 -2.60
N ILE A 225 -0.40 13.77 -1.60
CA ILE A 225 -1.10 15.05 -1.66
C ILE A 225 -0.10 16.14 -1.26
N THR A 226 0.36 16.92 -2.24
CA THR A 226 1.32 18.01 -2.03
C THR A 226 0.59 19.35 -2.08
N GLY A 227 1.06 20.34 -1.32
CA GLY A 227 0.49 21.69 -1.39
C GLY A 227 1.02 22.42 -2.63
N ASN A 228 0.17 22.73 -3.61
CA ASN A 228 0.53 23.61 -4.72
C ASN A 228 -0.55 24.68 -4.94
N SER A 229 -0.14 25.95 -4.93
CA SER A 229 -0.99 27.14 -5.12
C SER A 229 -0.26 28.14 -6.02
N GLY A 230 -0.20 27.84 -7.31
CA GLY A 230 0.48 28.63 -8.35
C GLY A 230 0.04 28.24 -9.77
N ALA A 231 0.37 29.06 -10.77
CA ALA A 231 -0.31 29.29 -12.07
C ALA A 231 -0.74 28.09 -12.96
N THR A 232 -0.37 26.86 -12.62
CA THR A 232 -1.03 25.64 -13.12
C THR A 232 -1.55 24.87 -11.93
N ALA A 233 -2.68 25.33 -11.40
CA ALA A 233 -3.35 24.78 -10.23
C ALA A 233 -4.40 23.76 -10.66
N ASP A 234 -3.99 22.52 -10.86
CA ASP A 234 -4.90 21.46 -10.44
C ASP A 234 -4.95 21.57 -8.91
N GLY A 235 -6.05 22.08 -8.34
CA GLY A 235 -6.28 22.34 -6.91
C GLY A 235 -6.24 21.10 -5.99
N LYS A 236 -5.25 20.23 -6.19
CA LYS A 236 -4.89 19.03 -5.45
C LYS A 236 -4.19 19.35 -4.11
N GLY A 237 -3.93 20.62 -3.81
CA GLY A 237 -3.32 21.05 -2.56
C GLY A 237 -4.17 20.66 -1.36
N ASN A 238 -3.58 19.94 -0.38
CA ASN A 238 -4.14 19.77 0.96
C ASN A 238 -5.60 19.29 1.04
N PHE A 239 -6.08 18.51 0.06
CA PHE A 239 -7.49 18.09 -0.06
C PHE A 239 -8.50 19.25 -0.17
N LEU A 240 -8.09 20.38 -0.75
CA LEU A 240 -8.93 21.57 -0.88
C LEU A 240 -10.20 21.30 -1.70
N LEU A 241 -10.07 20.67 -2.87
CA LEU A 241 -11.21 20.36 -3.74
C LEU A 241 -11.78 18.97 -3.49
N ASP A 242 -13.10 18.88 -3.35
CA ASP A 242 -13.82 17.59 -3.23
C ASP A 242 -13.50 16.63 -4.37
N SER A 243 -13.40 17.15 -5.60
CA SER A 243 -13.04 16.35 -6.79
C SER A 243 -11.70 15.64 -6.63
N THR A 244 -10.74 16.26 -5.96
CA THR A 244 -9.42 15.68 -5.71
C THR A 244 -9.50 14.58 -4.65
N VAL A 245 -10.28 14.80 -3.58
CA VAL A 245 -10.53 13.79 -2.55
C VAL A 245 -11.26 12.57 -3.14
N THR A 246 -12.28 12.80 -3.98
CA THR A 246 -13.00 11.73 -4.68
C THR A 246 -12.07 10.94 -5.61
N SER A 247 -11.19 11.62 -6.36
CA SER A 247 -10.19 10.95 -7.21
C SER A 247 -9.21 10.10 -6.39
N THR A 248 -8.77 10.58 -5.22
CA THR A 248 -7.97 9.79 -4.27
C THR A 248 -8.73 8.57 -3.76
N LEU A 249 -10.01 8.71 -3.41
CA LEU A 249 -10.87 7.59 -2.98
C LEU A 249 -11.05 6.52 -4.07
N THR A 250 -11.19 6.91 -5.33
CA THR A 250 -11.21 5.99 -6.47
C THR A 250 -9.88 5.24 -6.58
N SER A 251 -8.76 5.94 -6.50
CA SER A 251 -7.42 5.34 -6.56
C SER A 251 -7.18 4.33 -5.42
N LEU A 252 -7.61 4.67 -4.19
CA LEU A 252 -7.55 3.76 -3.04
C LEU A 252 -8.44 2.52 -3.19
N THR A 253 -9.61 2.68 -3.80
CA THR A 253 -10.51 1.55 -4.08
C THR A 253 -9.89 0.61 -5.11
N ASN A 254 -9.27 1.15 -6.16
CA ASN A 254 -8.54 0.36 -7.16
C ASN A 254 -7.34 -0.35 -6.55
N ALA A 255 -6.52 0.36 -5.75
CA ALA A 255 -5.38 -0.22 -5.04
C ALA A 255 -5.81 -1.39 -4.15
N SER A 256 -6.93 -1.25 -3.42
CA SER A 256 -7.47 -2.32 -2.59
C SER A 256 -7.91 -3.54 -3.41
N SER A 257 -8.55 -3.34 -4.56
CA SER A 257 -8.91 -4.43 -5.47
C SER A 257 -7.65 -5.15 -6.01
N THR A 258 -6.63 -4.39 -6.38
CA THR A 258 -5.33 -4.92 -6.82
C THR A 258 -4.67 -5.77 -5.74
N LEU A 259 -4.59 -5.28 -4.50
CA LEU A 259 -4.01 -6.02 -3.37
C LEU A 259 -4.75 -7.34 -3.10
N ARG A 260 -6.09 -7.34 -3.15
CA ARG A 260 -6.88 -8.58 -3.01
C ARG A 260 -6.61 -9.57 -4.14
N SER A 261 -6.50 -9.09 -5.38
CA SER A 261 -6.16 -9.93 -6.52
C SER A 261 -4.76 -10.54 -6.37
N GLN A 262 -3.77 -9.74 -5.97
CA GLN A 262 -2.41 -10.20 -5.71
C GLN A 262 -2.38 -11.23 -4.57
N ALA A 263 -3.05 -10.96 -3.45
CA ALA A 263 -3.13 -11.91 -2.33
C ALA A 263 -3.78 -13.25 -2.75
N SER A 264 -4.80 -13.21 -3.62
CA SER A 264 -5.38 -14.43 -4.19
C SER A 264 -4.36 -15.23 -5.01
N THR A 265 -3.59 -14.57 -5.88
CA THR A 265 -2.53 -15.22 -6.67
C THR A 265 -1.46 -15.85 -5.78
N PHE A 266 -0.98 -15.12 -4.76
CA PHE A 266 -0.01 -15.63 -3.81
C PHE A 266 -0.57 -16.79 -2.98
N GLY A 267 -1.85 -16.74 -2.60
CA GLY A 267 -2.55 -17.83 -1.93
C GLY A 267 -2.61 -19.10 -2.77
N SER A 268 -2.95 -18.99 -4.06
CA SER A 268 -2.93 -20.14 -4.98
C SER A 268 -1.53 -20.73 -5.14
N ASN A 269 -0.51 -19.88 -5.31
CA ASN A 269 0.89 -20.33 -5.37
C ASN A 269 1.31 -21.04 -4.08
N LEU A 270 0.95 -20.51 -2.91
CA LEU A 270 1.24 -21.12 -1.62
C LEU A 270 0.65 -22.53 -1.52
N SER A 271 -0.61 -22.72 -1.91
CA SER A 271 -1.25 -24.04 -1.90
C SER A 271 -0.55 -25.03 -2.82
N VAL A 272 -0.09 -24.59 -4.01
CA VAL A 272 0.68 -25.45 -4.92
C VAL A 272 1.99 -25.88 -4.25
N VAL A 273 2.75 -24.94 -3.69
CA VAL A 273 4.04 -25.24 -3.07
C VAL A 273 3.87 -26.12 -1.83
N GLN A 274 2.85 -25.91 -1.00
CA GLN A 274 2.55 -26.76 0.17
C GLN A 274 2.20 -28.20 -0.25
N ASN A 275 1.33 -28.38 -1.25
CA ASN A 275 0.99 -29.71 -1.77
C ASN A 275 2.23 -30.43 -2.34
N ARG A 276 3.10 -29.71 -3.04
CA ARG A 276 4.37 -30.26 -3.54
C ARG A 276 5.32 -30.60 -2.40
N GLN A 277 5.38 -29.78 -1.35
CA GLN A 277 6.16 -30.05 -0.15
C GLN A 277 5.75 -31.39 0.49
N ASP A 278 4.46 -31.59 0.68
CA ASP A 278 3.94 -32.80 1.32
C ASP A 278 4.12 -34.03 0.44
N PHE A 279 3.91 -33.91 -0.87
CA PHE A 279 4.24 -34.97 -1.82
C PHE A 279 5.72 -35.37 -1.73
N THR A 280 6.64 -34.42 -1.74
CA THR A 280 8.08 -34.69 -1.67
C THR A 280 8.46 -35.33 -0.34
N LYS A 281 7.90 -34.89 0.80
CA LYS A 281 8.11 -35.55 2.11
C LYS A 281 7.64 -37.00 2.10
N ASN A 282 6.45 -37.25 1.57
CA ASN A 282 5.89 -38.60 1.50
C ASN A 282 6.70 -39.50 0.57
N LEU A 283 7.11 -38.99 -0.59
CA LEU A 283 7.95 -39.72 -1.53
C LEU A 283 9.31 -40.06 -0.89
N GLN A 284 9.91 -39.13 -0.15
CA GLN A 284 11.14 -39.38 0.58
C GLN A 284 10.98 -40.55 1.57
N ASN A 285 9.93 -40.55 2.39
CA ASN A 285 9.68 -41.65 3.34
C ASN A 285 9.53 -43.01 2.64
N VAL A 286 8.86 -43.04 1.48
CA VAL A 286 8.71 -44.26 0.66
C VAL A 286 10.06 -44.73 0.11
N LEU A 287 10.87 -43.81 -0.41
CA LEU A 287 12.19 -44.11 -0.95
C LEU A 287 13.16 -44.57 0.14
N ASP A 288 13.14 -43.94 1.32
CA ASP A 288 13.97 -44.34 2.46
C ASP A 288 13.62 -45.77 2.90
N THR A 289 12.32 -46.08 3.02
CA THR A 289 11.86 -47.44 3.36
C THR A 289 12.22 -48.46 2.27
N GLY A 290 12.07 -48.08 1.00
CA GLY A 290 12.41 -48.93 -0.14
C GLY A 290 13.90 -49.21 -0.25
N ALA A 291 14.73 -48.19 -0.01
CA ALA A 291 16.18 -48.30 0.04
C ALA A 291 16.61 -49.25 1.17
N SER A 292 16.11 -49.04 2.40
CA SER A 292 16.32 -49.95 3.52
C SER A 292 15.97 -51.40 3.16
N LYS A 293 14.82 -51.67 2.55
CA LYS A 293 14.47 -53.05 2.13
C LYS A 293 15.42 -53.67 1.10
N LEU A 294 16.09 -52.87 0.27
CA LEU A 294 17.03 -53.35 -0.74
C LEU A 294 18.46 -53.50 -0.19
N THR A 295 18.81 -52.75 0.85
CA THR A 295 20.17 -52.74 1.43
C THR A 295 20.28 -53.50 2.73
N ASP A 296 19.20 -53.56 3.51
CA ASP A 296 19.18 -54.22 4.81
C ASP A 296 19.13 -55.73 4.61
N ALA A 297 20.07 -56.44 5.22
CA ALA A 297 20.09 -57.88 5.21
C ALA A 297 18.97 -58.45 6.11
N ASP A 298 18.36 -59.57 5.71
CA ASP A 298 17.46 -60.29 6.60
C ASP A 298 18.28 -60.93 7.72
N LEU A 299 18.22 -60.32 8.89
CA LEU A 299 18.98 -60.77 10.07
C LEU A 299 18.65 -62.21 10.46
N ASN A 300 17.46 -62.72 10.16
CA ASN A 300 17.11 -64.11 10.47
C ASN A 300 17.78 -65.07 9.48
N GLU A 301 17.81 -64.73 8.20
CA GLU A 301 18.50 -65.53 7.17
C GLU A 301 20.02 -65.48 7.36
N GLU A 302 20.58 -64.30 7.59
CA GLU A 302 22.00 -64.15 7.91
C GLU A 302 22.38 -64.88 9.22
N ALA A 303 21.52 -64.84 10.25
CA ALA A 303 21.75 -65.61 11.48
C ALA A 303 21.69 -67.12 11.22
N ALA A 304 20.74 -67.60 10.42
CA ALA A 304 20.63 -69.01 10.06
C ALA A 304 21.84 -69.47 9.22
N ASN A 305 22.27 -68.67 8.24
CA ASN A 305 23.45 -68.95 7.42
C ASN A 305 24.74 -68.92 8.26
N SER A 306 24.87 -67.97 9.17
CA SER A 306 26.00 -67.91 10.12
C SER A 306 26.03 -69.14 11.02
N GLN A 307 24.88 -69.56 11.56
CA GLN A 307 24.76 -70.77 12.38
C GLN A 307 25.06 -72.04 11.58
N ALA A 308 24.57 -72.14 10.36
CA ALA A 308 24.85 -73.25 9.45
C ALA A 308 26.33 -73.30 9.04
N LEU A 309 26.96 -72.15 8.80
CA LEU A 309 28.39 -72.01 8.50
C LEU A 309 29.25 -72.44 9.69
N SER A 310 28.93 -71.98 10.90
CA SER A 310 29.60 -72.41 12.14
C SER A 310 29.51 -73.93 12.32
N THR A 311 28.33 -74.50 12.06
CA THR A 311 28.11 -75.96 12.08
C THR A 311 28.94 -76.67 11.01
N ARG A 312 28.96 -76.17 9.77
CA ARG A 312 29.81 -76.71 8.69
C ARG A 312 31.30 -76.61 9.01
N GLN A 313 31.76 -75.53 9.61
CA GLN A 313 33.17 -75.35 10.00
C GLN A 313 33.54 -76.35 11.11
N SER A 314 32.69 -76.54 12.12
CA SER A 314 32.88 -77.56 13.16
C SER A 314 32.94 -78.99 12.58
N LEU A 315 32.02 -79.32 11.65
CA LEU A 315 32.03 -80.60 10.94
C LEU A 315 33.25 -80.76 10.03
N GLY A 316 33.68 -79.69 9.35
CA GLY A 316 34.87 -79.69 8.50
C GLY A 316 36.16 -79.90 9.29
N ILE A 317 36.31 -79.24 10.44
CA ILE A 317 37.43 -79.45 11.36
C ILE A 317 37.41 -80.88 11.92
N SER A 318 36.24 -81.38 12.32
CA SER A 318 36.07 -82.76 12.83
C SER A 318 36.39 -83.81 11.77
N ALA A 319 35.93 -83.61 10.52
CA ALA A 319 36.22 -84.50 9.40
C ALA A 319 37.71 -84.46 9.00
N LEU A 320 38.36 -83.30 9.04
CA LEU A 320 39.79 -83.16 8.82
C LEU A 320 40.61 -83.83 9.94
N SER A 321 40.19 -83.69 11.19
CA SER A 321 40.76 -84.41 12.33
C SER A 321 40.64 -85.93 12.15
N LEU A 322 39.46 -86.41 11.76
CA LEU A 322 39.20 -87.83 11.53
C LEU A 322 39.97 -88.38 10.32
N ALA A 323 40.12 -87.59 9.25
CA ALA A 323 40.93 -87.95 8.08
C ALA A 323 42.43 -88.04 8.43
N ASN A 324 42.95 -87.10 9.23
CA ASN A 324 44.33 -87.17 9.74
C ASN A 324 44.54 -88.38 10.67
N GLN A 325 43.57 -88.69 11.54
CA GLN A 325 43.60 -89.88 12.38
C GLN A 325 43.52 -91.18 11.56
N ALA A 326 42.68 -91.23 10.52
CA ALA A 326 42.59 -92.36 9.61
C ALA A 326 43.90 -92.57 8.82
N GLN A 327 44.53 -91.49 8.33
CA GLN A 327 45.85 -91.57 7.68
C GLN A 327 46.95 -92.05 8.65
N GLN A 328 46.92 -91.63 9.92
CA GLN A 328 47.83 -92.14 10.96
C GLN A 328 47.55 -93.61 11.30
N GLY A 329 46.29 -94.04 11.37
CA GLY A 329 45.90 -95.43 11.60
C GLY A 329 46.31 -96.36 10.45
N VAL A 330 46.20 -95.91 9.19
CA VAL A 330 46.72 -96.63 8.02
C VAL A 330 48.25 -96.73 8.07
N LEU A 331 48.94 -95.68 8.50
CA LEU A 331 50.39 -95.71 8.70
C LEU A 331 50.82 -96.70 9.80
N GLN A 332 49.98 -96.91 10.81
CA GLN A 332 50.23 -97.84 11.91
C GLN A 332 49.96 -99.31 11.52
N LEU A 333 49.10 -99.54 10.53
CA LEU A 333 48.83 -100.87 9.94
C LEU A 333 49.91 -101.33 8.94
N LEU A 334 50.64 -100.37 8.37
CA LEU A 334 51.72 -100.60 7.40
C LEU A 334 53.11 -100.65 8.07
N ARG A 335 53.17 -100.76 9.40
CA ARG A 335 54.40 -100.87 10.21
C ARG A 335 54.51 -102.22 10.89
#